data_AF-A0A9W9YTS5-F1
#
_entry.id   AF-A0A9W9YTS5-F1
#
_cell.length_a   1.000
_cell.length_b   1.000
_cell.length_c   1.000
_cell.angle_alpha   90.00
_cell.angle_beta   90.00
_cell.angle_gamma   90.00
#
_symmetry.space_group_name_H-M   'P 1'
#
loop_
_entity.id
_entity.type
_entity.pdbx_description
1 polymer ?
#
loop_
_entity_poly.entity_id
_entity_poly.type
_entity_poly.pdbx_seq_one_letter_code
_entity_poly.pdbx_strand_id
1 'polypeptide(L)'
;MWLQVARSNNNPEIPAENFLQCVTECGGCPVKVRSDCGTENGILAAIQCEFRGTADAHVFGSSPANQRIEGWWSFYRRNRSTWWINYFKDLIEKDAFHPGNQLEEEALWYCFSGILQKDLDLVREHWNTHRIRDSKHDTVPGRPDELFLLPECSGGIDGLLLPISTDQLRFVSDNLFQSDEEINEFQEYFDYIMANSNFSMPSNWREAEWLYLQLIAIATQ
;
A
#
# COMPACT_ATOMS: atom_id res chain seq x y z
N MET A 1 8.31 7.88 1.66
CA MET A 1 7.91 6.51 1.26
C MET A 1 6.44 6.31 1.59
N TRP A 2 5.69 5.58 0.76
CA TRP A 2 4.32 5.14 1.02
C TRP A 2 4.27 3.61 0.92
N LEU A 3 3.58 2.96 1.86
CA LEU A 3 3.41 1.51 1.93
C LEU A 3 1.97 1.21 2.28
N GLN A 4 1.31 0.37 1.49
CA GLN A 4 -0.10 0.03 1.67
C GLN A 4 -0.29 -1.48 1.54
N VAL A 5 -1.11 -2.05 2.42
CA VAL A 5 -1.59 -3.42 2.33
C VAL A 5 -2.73 -3.45 1.32
N ALA A 6 -2.66 -4.36 0.36
CA ALA A 6 -3.66 -4.47 -0.68
C ALA A 6 -4.04 -5.94 -0.95
N ARG A 7 -5.28 -6.17 -1.37
CA ARG A 7 -5.84 -7.51 -1.58
C ARG A 7 -5.26 -8.23 -2.79
N SER A 8 -4.78 -7.46 -3.76
CA SER A 8 -4.28 -7.97 -5.02
C SER A 8 -3.01 -7.24 -5.43
N ASN A 9 -2.11 -7.97 -6.07
CA ASN A 9 -0.96 -7.41 -6.78
C ASN A 9 -1.21 -7.29 -8.29
N ASN A 10 -2.39 -7.68 -8.77
CA ASN A 10 -2.73 -7.72 -10.19
C ASN A 10 -3.88 -6.77 -10.56
N ASN A 11 -4.55 -6.13 -9.58
CA ASN A 11 -5.57 -5.12 -9.87
C ASN A 11 -4.88 -3.75 -10.13
N PRO A 12 -5.00 -3.18 -11.35
CA PRO A 12 -4.41 -1.89 -11.68
C PRO A 12 -5.00 -0.69 -10.93
N GLU A 13 -6.17 -0.83 -10.32
CA GLU A 13 -6.80 0.25 -9.54
C GLU A 13 -6.08 0.49 -8.22
N ILE A 14 -5.57 -0.57 -7.58
CA ILE A 14 -4.84 -0.47 -6.31
C ILE A 14 -3.66 0.52 -6.39
N PRO A 15 -2.70 0.40 -7.32
CA PRO A 15 -1.62 1.39 -7.41
C PRO A 15 -2.13 2.77 -7.83
N ALA A 16 -3.20 2.85 -8.62
CA ALA A 16 -3.81 4.12 -9.04
C ALA A 16 -4.50 4.86 -7.89
N GLU A 17 -5.26 4.18 -7.03
CA GLU A 17 -5.87 4.72 -5.82
C GLU A 17 -4.80 5.21 -4.84
N ASN A 18 -3.77 4.38 -4.61
CA ASN A 18 -2.63 4.75 -3.78
C ASN A 18 -1.93 6.02 -4.29
N PHE A 19 -1.79 6.14 -5.61
CA PHE A 19 -1.23 7.34 -6.22
C PHE A 19 -2.14 8.56 -6.03
N LEU A 20 -3.44 8.42 -6.26
CA LEU A 20 -4.42 9.51 -6.11
C LEU A 20 -4.53 9.98 -4.65
N GLN A 21 -4.50 9.05 -3.70
CA GLN A 21 -4.44 9.34 -2.27
C GLN A 21 -3.18 10.15 -1.95
N CYS A 22 -2.01 9.71 -2.43
CA CYS A 22 -0.74 10.40 -2.22
C CYS A 22 -0.76 11.83 -2.79
N VAL A 23 -1.29 12.00 -4.01
CA VAL A 23 -1.48 13.32 -4.65
C VAL A 23 -2.37 14.22 -3.80
N THR A 24 -3.45 13.67 -3.25
CA THR A 24 -4.40 14.40 -2.40
C THR A 24 -3.76 14.79 -1.06
N GLU A 25 -3.07 13.87 -0.41
CA GLU A 25 -2.37 14.08 0.87
C GLU A 25 -1.22 15.10 0.74
N CYS A 26 -0.49 15.06 -0.37
CA CYS A 26 0.61 15.99 -0.64
C CYS A 26 0.11 17.36 -1.14
N GLY A 27 -1.13 17.46 -1.63
CA GLY A 27 -1.69 18.69 -2.19
C GLY A 27 -1.21 19.01 -3.60
N GLY A 28 -0.77 18.00 -4.37
CA GLY A 28 -0.36 18.20 -5.77
C GLY A 28 0.21 16.97 -6.47
N CYS A 29 0.53 17.14 -7.75
CA CYS A 29 1.05 16.11 -8.66
C CYS A 29 2.57 16.22 -8.78
N PRO A 30 3.32 15.11 -8.78
CA PRO A 30 4.70 15.15 -9.24
C PRO A 30 4.79 15.53 -10.73
N VAL A 31 5.87 16.22 -11.12
CA VAL A 31 6.17 16.53 -12.53
C VAL A 31 6.28 15.27 -13.39
N LYS A 32 6.91 14.22 -12.84
CA LYS A 32 7.18 12.97 -13.55
C LYS A 32 7.01 11.78 -12.61
N VAL A 33 6.37 10.73 -13.11
CA VAL A 33 6.26 9.43 -12.43
C VAL A 33 6.98 8.36 -13.23
N ARG A 34 7.60 7.43 -12.53
CA ARG A 34 8.25 6.26 -13.12
C ARG A 34 7.75 5.00 -12.44
N SER A 35 7.35 4.01 -13.23
CA SER A 35 7.01 2.66 -12.78
C SER A 35 7.70 1.61 -13.64
N ASP A 36 7.70 0.35 -13.24
CA ASP A 36 7.97 -0.76 -14.17
C ASP A 36 6.87 -0.91 -15.22
N CYS A 37 7.22 -1.63 -16.29
CA CYS A 37 6.33 -2.10 -17.35
C CYS A 37 5.29 -3.14 -16.90
N GLY A 38 4.84 -3.09 -15.65
CA GLY A 38 3.74 -3.92 -15.13
C GLY A 38 2.39 -3.45 -15.69
N THR A 39 1.49 -4.41 -15.96
CA THR A 39 0.14 -4.12 -16.44
C THR A 39 -0.70 -3.40 -15.38
N GLU A 40 -0.38 -3.61 -14.11
CA GLU A 40 -0.99 -2.96 -12.95
C GLU A 40 -0.76 -1.44 -12.93
N ASN A 41 0.31 -0.93 -13.56
CA ASN A 41 0.63 0.51 -13.53
C ASN A 41 -0.08 1.33 -14.62
N GLY A 42 -0.88 0.70 -15.48
CA GLY A 42 -1.50 1.37 -16.63
C GLY A 42 -2.43 2.53 -16.24
N ILE A 43 -3.30 2.32 -15.24
CA ILE A 43 -4.23 3.35 -14.78
C ILE A 43 -3.46 4.50 -14.12
N LEU A 44 -2.50 4.21 -13.25
CA LEU A 44 -1.63 5.22 -12.65
C LEU A 44 -0.90 6.07 -13.71
N ALA A 45 -0.38 5.44 -14.77
CA ALA A 45 0.27 6.13 -15.86
C ALA A 45 -0.70 7.08 -16.59
N ALA A 46 -1.94 6.61 -16.85
CA ALA A 46 -2.98 7.44 -17.46
C ALA A 46 -3.34 8.64 -16.58
N ILE A 47 -3.53 8.44 -15.26
CA ILE A 47 -3.81 9.51 -14.30
C ILE A 47 -2.70 10.57 -14.33
N GLN A 48 -1.44 10.15 -14.26
CA GLN A 48 -0.31 11.07 -14.29
C GLN A 48 -0.27 11.90 -15.59
N CYS A 49 -0.47 11.25 -16.73
CA CYS A 49 -0.49 11.91 -18.03
C CYS A 49 -1.66 12.90 -18.15
N GLU A 50 -2.83 12.54 -17.64
CA GLU A 50 -4.02 13.41 -17.61
C GLU A 50 -3.78 14.65 -16.75
N PHE A 51 -3.28 14.48 -15.52
CA PHE A 51 -3.00 15.61 -14.64
C PHE A 51 -1.98 16.59 -15.24
N ARG A 52 -1.02 16.09 -16.01
CA ARG A 52 0.04 16.93 -16.60
C ARG A 52 -0.26 17.38 -18.03
N GLY A 53 -1.29 16.83 -18.68
CA GLY A 53 -1.63 17.11 -20.07
C GLY A 53 -0.55 16.69 -21.07
N THR A 54 0.30 15.71 -20.72
CA THR A 54 1.36 15.21 -21.61
C THR A 54 1.71 13.76 -21.33
N ALA A 55 1.92 12.97 -22.39
CA ALA A 55 2.36 11.58 -22.30
C ALA A 55 3.78 11.45 -21.73
N ASP A 56 4.60 12.51 -21.81
CA ASP A 56 5.97 12.53 -21.27
C ASP A 56 6.01 12.63 -19.74
N ALA A 57 4.86 12.78 -19.08
CA ALA A 57 4.74 12.87 -17.63
C ALA A 57 4.91 11.52 -16.92
N HIS A 58 4.76 10.42 -17.63
CA HIS A 58 5.02 9.07 -17.10
C HIS A 58 6.12 8.38 -17.93
N VAL A 59 6.95 7.57 -17.26
CA VAL A 59 7.99 6.78 -17.90
C VAL A 59 7.96 5.35 -17.37
N PHE A 60 7.81 4.39 -18.27
CA PHE A 60 8.05 2.99 -17.97
C PHE A 60 9.56 2.69 -17.93
N GLY A 61 10.02 2.21 -16.78
CA GLY A 61 11.38 1.75 -16.54
C GLY A 61 11.53 0.26 -16.83
N SER A 62 12.68 -0.12 -17.37
CA SER A 62 13.04 -1.54 -17.51
C SER A 62 13.38 -2.16 -16.16
N SER A 63 13.11 -3.46 -15.98
CA SER A 63 13.40 -4.20 -14.75
C SER A 63 14.86 -4.06 -14.26
N PRO A 64 15.90 -4.05 -15.12
CA PRO A 64 17.27 -3.80 -14.68
C PRO A 64 17.49 -2.46 -14.00
N ALA A 65 16.61 -1.48 -14.22
CA ALA A 65 16.71 -0.16 -13.60
C ALA A 65 15.92 -0.02 -12.29
N ASN A 66 15.17 -1.06 -11.88
CA ASN A 66 14.42 -1.10 -10.62
C ASN A 66 15.25 -1.58 -9.42
N GLN A 67 16.58 -1.69 -9.55
CA GLN A 67 17.44 -2.23 -8.49
C GLN A 67 17.29 -1.54 -7.13
N ARG A 68 17.01 -0.23 -7.11
CA ARG A 68 16.85 0.51 -5.86
C ARG A 68 15.62 0.06 -5.08
N ILE A 69 14.49 -0.10 -5.77
CA ILE A 69 13.24 -0.53 -5.13
C ILE A 69 13.30 -2.02 -4.79
N GLU A 70 13.87 -2.86 -5.66
CA GLU A 70 14.11 -4.29 -5.38
C GLU A 70 15.06 -4.52 -4.19
N GLY A 71 16.14 -3.73 -4.11
CA GLY A 71 17.04 -3.75 -2.97
C GLY A 71 16.34 -3.37 -1.67
N TRP A 72 15.41 -2.41 -1.73
CA TRP A 72 14.58 -2.02 -0.60
C TRP A 72 13.61 -3.15 -0.20
N TRP A 73 12.92 -3.78 -1.16
CA TRP A 73 12.06 -4.93 -0.89
C TRP A 73 12.82 -6.09 -0.25
N SER A 74 14.04 -6.37 -0.69
CA SER A 74 14.93 -7.35 -0.06
C SER A 74 15.31 -6.99 1.38
N PHE A 75 15.52 -5.70 1.66
CA PHE A 75 15.72 -5.22 3.03
C PHE A 75 14.45 -5.42 3.87
N TYR A 76 13.28 -5.00 3.38
CA TYR A 76 12.01 -5.17 4.07
C TYR A 76 11.70 -6.65 4.37
N ARG A 77 11.92 -7.52 3.39
CA ARG A 77 11.77 -8.98 3.52
C ARG A 77 12.55 -9.52 4.71
N ARG A 78 13.85 -9.21 4.78
CA ARG A 78 14.75 -9.74 5.80
C ARG A 78 14.47 -9.22 7.21
N ASN A 79 13.96 -7.99 7.34
CA ASN A 79 13.82 -7.34 8.64
C ASN A 79 12.41 -7.39 9.23
N ARG A 80 11.37 -7.48 8.39
CA ARG A 80 9.98 -7.32 8.84
C ARG A 80 9.07 -8.43 8.31
N SER A 81 8.85 -8.52 7.00
CA SER A 81 7.80 -9.40 6.47
C SER A 81 8.09 -10.91 6.58
N THR A 82 9.32 -11.32 6.85
CA THR A 82 9.63 -12.74 7.13
C THR A 82 8.86 -13.26 8.34
N TRP A 83 8.70 -12.44 9.38
CA TRP A 83 7.96 -12.86 10.56
C TRP A 83 6.48 -13.14 10.23
N TRP A 84 5.80 -12.20 9.57
CA TRP A 84 4.41 -12.37 9.13
C TRP A 84 4.22 -13.58 8.22
N ILE A 85 5.12 -13.77 7.24
CA ILE A 85 5.04 -14.90 6.32
C ILE A 85 5.22 -16.23 7.06
N ASN A 86 6.13 -16.32 8.02
CA ASN A 86 6.29 -17.54 8.82
C ASN A 86 5.08 -17.75 9.73
N TYR A 87 4.55 -16.69 10.33
CA TYR A 87 3.37 -16.76 11.18
C TYR A 87 2.14 -17.32 10.44
N PHE A 88 1.84 -16.82 9.23
CA PHE A 88 0.73 -17.37 8.44
C PHE A 88 0.99 -18.81 7.96
N LYS A 89 2.26 -19.18 7.70
CA LYS A 89 2.61 -20.59 7.43
C LYS A 89 2.36 -21.48 8.64
N ASP A 90 2.69 -21.01 9.84
CA ASP A 90 2.44 -21.74 11.08
C ASP A 90 0.93 -21.97 11.31
N LEU A 91 0.06 -21.04 10.89
CA LEU A 91 -1.40 -21.25 10.95
C LEU A 91 -1.84 -22.39 10.02
N ILE A 92 -1.27 -22.47 8.82
CA ILE A 92 -1.53 -23.57 7.88
C ILE A 92 -1.02 -24.90 8.45
N GLU A 93 0.20 -24.92 8.99
CA GLU A 93 0.81 -26.13 9.57
C GLU A 93 0.05 -26.65 10.79
N LYS A 94 -0.64 -25.77 11.52
CA LYS A 94 -1.49 -26.11 12.68
C LYS A 94 -2.92 -26.48 12.31
N ASP A 95 -3.25 -26.54 11.02
CA ASP A 95 -4.62 -26.80 10.54
C ASP A 95 -5.64 -25.73 11.01
N ALA A 96 -5.14 -24.51 11.27
CA ALA A 96 -5.94 -23.38 11.73
C ALA A 96 -6.39 -22.44 10.60
N PHE A 97 -5.76 -22.54 9.42
CA PHE A 97 -6.11 -21.79 8.22
C PHE A 97 -5.93 -22.65 6.98
N HIS A 98 -6.95 -22.66 6.11
CA HIS A 98 -7.01 -23.46 4.89
C HIS A 98 -7.06 -22.55 3.65
N PRO A 99 -5.92 -22.32 2.97
CA PRO A 99 -5.91 -21.57 1.71
C PRO A 99 -6.86 -22.18 0.68
N GLY A 100 -7.62 -21.32 0.00
CA GLY A 100 -8.70 -21.72 -0.91
C GLY A 100 -10.09 -21.78 -0.27
N ASN A 101 -10.19 -21.67 1.06
CA ASN A 101 -11.48 -21.43 1.73
C ASN A 101 -11.76 -19.92 1.78
N GLN A 102 -12.68 -19.45 0.94
CA GLN A 102 -13.00 -18.02 0.80
C GLN A 102 -13.44 -17.37 2.11
N LEU A 103 -14.26 -18.04 2.93
CA LEU A 103 -14.70 -17.52 4.23
C LEU A 103 -13.51 -17.30 5.16
N GLU A 104 -12.56 -18.25 5.18
CA GLU A 104 -11.36 -18.14 5.99
C GLU A 104 -10.41 -17.06 5.49
N GLU A 105 -10.22 -16.94 4.17
CA GLU A 105 -9.40 -15.90 3.56
C GLU A 105 -9.96 -14.49 3.88
N GLU A 106 -11.27 -14.31 3.77
CA GLU A 106 -11.94 -13.05 4.08
C GLU A 106 -11.90 -12.73 5.59
N ALA A 107 -12.13 -13.71 6.47
CA ALA A 107 -12.02 -13.51 7.91
C ALA A 107 -10.58 -13.17 8.32
N LEU A 108 -9.59 -13.84 7.72
CA LEU A 108 -8.18 -13.58 7.97
C LEU A 108 -7.82 -12.16 7.52
N TRP A 109 -8.27 -11.75 6.34
CA TRP A 109 -8.09 -10.37 5.85
C TRP A 109 -8.73 -9.36 6.80
N TYR A 110 -9.99 -9.56 7.20
CA TYR A 110 -10.73 -8.69 8.10
C TYR A 110 -9.97 -8.47 9.41
N CYS A 111 -9.43 -9.53 9.99
CA CYS A 111 -8.74 -9.47 11.29
C CYS A 111 -7.30 -8.92 11.20
N PHE A 112 -6.55 -9.24 10.14
CA PHE A 112 -5.11 -8.95 10.08
C PHE A 112 -4.74 -7.73 9.24
N SER A 113 -5.54 -7.32 8.26
CA SER A 113 -5.20 -6.22 7.33
C SER A 113 -4.84 -4.92 8.05
N GLY A 114 -5.64 -4.50 9.03
CA GLY A 114 -5.35 -3.30 9.82
C GLY A 114 -4.06 -3.38 10.64
N ILE A 115 -3.72 -4.57 11.16
CA ILE A 115 -2.46 -4.77 11.90
C ILE A 115 -1.26 -4.74 10.96
N LEU A 116 -1.38 -5.39 9.79
CA LEU A 116 -0.35 -5.36 8.75
C LEU A 116 -0.11 -3.93 8.28
N GLN A 117 -1.18 -3.15 8.06
CA GLN A 117 -1.06 -1.74 7.67
C GLN A 117 -0.35 -0.93 8.74
N LYS A 118 -0.72 -1.11 10.02
CA LYS A 118 -0.05 -0.45 11.13
C LYS A 118 1.44 -0.79 11.22
N ASP A 119 1.83 -2.04 10.97
CA ASP A 119 3.25 -2.42 10.93
C ASP A 119 3.98 -1.78 9.73
N LEU A 120 3.33 -1.70 8.56
CA LEU A 120 3.86 -0.97 7.41
C LEU A 120 4.02 0.53 7.69
N ASP A 121 3.09 1.15 8.41
CA ASP A 121 3.16 2.56 8.80
C ASP A 121 4.36 2.83 9.72
N LEU A 122 4.67 1.91 10.64
CA LEU A 122 5.86 1.99 11.48
C LEU A 122 7.15 1.84 10.66
N VAL A 123 7.15 0.95 9.66
CA VAL A 123 8.29 0.79 8.74
C VAL A 123 8.48 2.07 7.92
N ARG A 124 7.39 2.64 7.42
CA ARG A 124 7.38 3.92 6.69
C ARG A 124 7.97 5.05 7.54
N GLU A 125 7.50 5.21 8.78
CA GLU A 125 7.99 6.24 9.70
C GLU A 125 9.48 6.08 9.98
N HIS A 126 9.91 4.85 10.28
CA HIS A 126 11.32 4.57 10.53
C HIS A 126 12.18 4.85 9.29
N TRP A 127 11.71 4.43 8.11
CA TRP A 127 12.41 4.69 6.86
C TRP A 127 12.46 6.18 6.52
N ASN A 128 11.39 6.92 6.76
CA ASN A 128 11.34 8.32 6.36
C ASN A 128 12.19 9.23 7.27
N THR A 129 12.34 8.85 8.55
CA THR A 129 13.07 9.62 9.55
C THR A 129 14.54 9.22 9.72
N HIS A 130 14.96 8.03 9.26
CA HIS A 130 16.36 7.61 9.35
C HIS A 130 17.27 8.41 8.40
N ARG A 131 18.53 8.56 8.77
CA ARG A 131 19.53 9.21 7.92
C ARG A 131 20.21 8.21 6.98
N ILE A 132 20.03 8.39 5.68
CA ILE A 132 20.79 7.72 4.64
C ILE A 132 22.20 8.32 4.63
N ARG A 133 23.20 7.44 4.75
CA ARG A 133 24.61 7.85 4.75
C ARG A 133 25.09 8.14 3.34
N ASP A 134 26.06 9.04 3.27
CA ASP A 134 26.80 9.29 2.05
C ASP A 134 27.58 8.04 1.62
N SER A 135 27.64 7.82 0.32
CA SER A 135 28.19 6.61 -0.31
C SER A 135 28.88 6.98 -1.61
N LYS A 136 29.85 6.16 -2.03
CA LYS A 136 30.51 6.32 -3.34
C LYS A 136 29.62 5.96 -4.53
N HIS A 137 28.45 5.39 -4.25
CA HIS A 137 27.43 5.07 -5.24
C HIS A 137 26.43 6.22 -5.37
N ASP A 138 25.59 6.21 -6.41
CA ASP A 138 24.56 7.22 -6.70
C ASP A 138 23.42 7.20 -5.67
N THR A 139 23.74 7.58 -4.44
CA THR A 139 22.85 7.65 -3.28
C THR A 139 22.74 9.11 -2.87
N VAL A 140 21.50 9.59 -2.68
CA VAL A 140 21.25 10.92 -2.13
C VAL A 140 21.34 10.81 -0.60
N PRO A 141 22.38 11.37 0.06
CA PRO A 141 22.48 11.33 1.51
C PRO A 141 21.48 12.30 2.15
N GLY A 142 21.00 11.97 3.35
CA GLY A 142 20.04 12.80 4.08
C GLY A 142 18.93 11.97 4.72
N ARG A 143 18.01 12.63 5.43
CA ARG A 143 16.78 11.99 5.89
C ARG A 143 15.72 12.13 4.80
N PRO A 144 15.02 11.05 4.40
CA PRO A 144 14.02 11.15 3.34
C PRO A 144 12.96 12.24 3.56
N ASP A 145 12.48 12.45 4.79
CA ASP A 145 11.54 13.55 5.07
C ASP A 145 12.16 14.92 4.86
N GLU A 146 13.41 15.14 5.28
CA GLU A 146 14.12 16.40 5.04
C GLU A 146 14.37 16.62 3.54
N LEU A 147 14.76 15.56 2.81
CA LEU A 147 14.98 15.60 1.37
C LEU A 147 13.69 15.91 0.59
N PHE A 148 12.55 15.45 1.09
CA PHE A 148 11.24 15.66 0.48
C PHE A 148 10.65 17.03 0.82
N LEU A 149 10.68 17.43 2.09
CA LEU A 149 10.04 18.67 2.56
C LEU A 149 10.92 19.92 2.37
N LEU A 150 12.25 19.76 2.39
CA LEU A 150 13.23 20.85 2.33
C LEU A 150 14.35 20.51 1.32
N PRO A 151 14.00 20.26 0.03
CA PRO A 151 14.98 19.82 -0.97
C PRO A 151 16.13 20.81 -1.14
N GLU A 152 15.85 22.11 -1.03
CA GLU A 152 16.80 23.23 -1.12
C GLU A 152 18.00 23.07 -0.17
N CYS A 153 17.76 22.54 1.04
CA CYS A 153 18.80 22.34 2.05
C CYS A 153 19.83 21.27 1.67
N SER A 154 19.51 20.44 0.68
CA SER A 154 20.37 19.38 0.16
C SER A 154 20.77 19.61 -1.31
N GLY A 155 20.61 20.84 -1.80
CA GLY A 155 20.91 21.21 -3.20
C GLY A 155 19.90 20.67 -4.22
N GLY A 156 18.72 20.23 -3.75
CA GLY A 156 17.57 19.89 -4.58
C GLY A 156 16.83 21.13 -5.07
N ILE A 157 15.73 20.91 -5.79
CA ILE A 157 14.87 21.95 -6.37
C ILE A 157 13.49 21.80 -5.75
N ASP A 158 12.91 22.90 -5.24
CA ASP A 158 11.53 22.94 -4.77
C ASP A 158 10.51 23.18 -5.90
N GLY A 159 9.21 23.06 -5.62
CA GLY A 159 8.14 23.34 -6.58
C GLY A 159 7.92 22.25 -7.63
N LEU A 160 8.44 21.04 -7.37
CA LEU A 160 8.20 19.86 -8.22
C LEU A 160 6.86 19.16 -7.93
N LEU A 161 6.12 19.67 -6.94
CA LEU A 161 4.74 19.31 -6.68
C LEU A 161 3.82 20.37 -7.28
N LEU A 162 3.19 20.04 -8.40
CA LEU A 162 2.37 20.96 -9.17
C LEU A 162 0.91 20.89 -8.71
N PRO A 163 0.18 22.01 -8.61
CA PRO A 163 -1.20 22.00 -8.17
C PRO A 163 -2.09 21.18 -9.10
N ILE A 164 -3.12 20.57 -8.51
CA ILE A 164 -4.23 19.90 -9.20
C ILE A 164 -5.52 20.52 -8.69
N SER A 165 -6.47 20.77 -9.59
CA SER A 165 -7.80 21.25 -9.21
C SER A 165 -8.68 20.12 -8.67
N THR A 166 -9.64 20.45 -7.81
CA THR A 166 -10.63 19.47 -7.33
C THR A 166 -11.43 18.86 -8.48
N ASP A 167 -11.66 19.61 -9.56
CA ASP A 167 -12.36 19.12 -10.75
C ASP A 167 -11.54 18.05 -11.49
N GLN A 168 -10.22 18.20 -11.57
CA GLN A 168 -9.34 17.19 -12.14
C GLN A 168 -9.33 15.90 -11.30
N LEU A 169 -9.29 16.04 -9.96
CA LEU A 169 -9.37 14.88 -9.06
C LEU A 169 -10.69 14.12 -9.27
N ARG A 170 -11.82 14.84 -9.28
CA ARG A 170 -13.15 14.24 -9.53
C ARG A 170 -13.24 13.58 -10.89
N PHE A 171 -12.77 14.26 -11.94
CA PHE A 171 -12.78 13.69 -13.29
C PHE A 171 -12.03 12.35 -13.34
N VAL A 172 -10.84 12.27 -12.74
CA VAL A 172 -10.07 11.02 -12.69
C VAL A 172 -10.82 9.96 -11.89
N SER A 173 -11.33 10.29 -10.71
CA SER A 173 -12.11 9.37 -9.87
C SER A 173 -13.31 8.78 -10.62
N ASP A 174 -14.04 9.62 -11.36
CA ASP A 174 -15.30 9.22 -12.02
C ASP A 174 -15.08 8.45 -13.34
N ASN A 175 -13.91 8.60 -13.99
CA ASN A 175 -13.70 8.12 -15.37
C ASN A 175 -12.61 7.06 -15.52
N LEU A 176 -11.67 6.94 -14.55
CA LEU A 176 -10.51 6.05 -14.68
C LEU A 176 -10.53 4.84 -13.73
N PHE A 177 -11.49 4.79 -12.80
CA PHE A 177 -11.74 3.64 -11.94
C PHE A 177 -13.03 2.94 -12.39
N GLN A 178 -13.07 1.62 -12.36
CA GLN A 178 -14.28 0.85 -12.61
C GLN A 178 -15.15 0.93 -11.36
N SER A 179 -16.41 1.33 -11.54
CA SER A 179 -17.37 1.55 -10.45
C SER A 179 -18.04 0.27 -9.94
N ASP A 180 -17.38 -0.87 -10.08
CA ASP A 180 -17.88 -2.12 -9.54
C ASP A 180 -17.42 -2.22 -8.08
N GLU A 181 -18.03 -1.41 -7.21
CA GLU A 181 -18.10 -1.71 -5.78
C GLU A 181 -18.87 -3.02 -5.62
N GLU A 182 -18.21 -4.15 -5.88
CA GLU A 182 -18.69 -5.45 -5.47
C GLU A 182 -18.81 -5.39 -3.94
N ILE A 183 -20.06 -5.35 -3.46
CA ILE A 183 -20.37 -5.43 -2.05
C ILE A 183 -19.69 -6.69 -1.52
N ASN A 184 -18.69 -6.51 -0.66
CA ASN A 184 -18.06 -7.64 -0.01
C ASN A 184 -19.01 -8.17 1.06
N GLU A 185 -19.85 -9.14 0.68
CA GLU A 185 -20.84 -9.77 1.55
C GLU A 185 -20.20 -10.32 2.85
N PHE A 186 -18.95 -10.77 2.80
CA PHE A 186 -18.22 -11.22 3.99
C PHE A 186 -17.89 -10.07 4.93
N GLN A 187 -17.49 -8.91 4.39
CA GLN A 187 -17.21 -7.71 5.18
C GLN A 187 -18.47 -7.28 5.95
N GLU A 188 -19.62 -7.19 5.27
CA GLU A 188 -20.90 -6.85 5.92
C GLU A 188 -21.30 -7.88 6.97
N TYR A 189 -21.09 -9.17 6.68
CA TYR A 189 -21.36 -10.26 7.60
C TYR A 189 -20.50 -10.16 8.88
N PHE A 190 -19.20 -9.91 8.75
CA PHE A 190 -18.32 -9.73 9.90
C PHE A 190 -18.63 -8.45 10.67
N ASP A 191 -18.93 -7.36 9.98
CA ASP A 191 -19.38 -6.11 10.62
C ASP A 191 -20.67 -6.33 11.43
N TYR A 192 -21.61 -7.12 10.91
CA TYR A 192 -22.81 -7.52 11.64
C TYR A 192 -22.47 -8.34 12.89
N ILE A 193 -21.57 -9.33 12.81
CA ILE A 193 -21.14 -10.10 13.98
C ILE A 193 -20.50 -9.18 15.02
N MET A 194 -19.61 -8.29 14.58
CA MET A 194 -18.90 -7.34 15.42
C MET A 194 -19.87 -6.39 16.14
N ALA A 195 -20.90 -5.91 15.45
CA ALA A 195 -21.92 -5.02 16.02
C ALA A 195 -22.84 -5.71 17.03
N ASN A 196 -23.09 -7.02 16.86
CA ASN A 196 -23.97 -7.81 17.73
C ASN A 196 -23.22 -8.60 18.82
N SER A 197 -21.90 -8.49 18.86
CA SER A 197 -21.03 -9.14 19.83
C SER A 197 -20.26 -8.08 20.64
N ASN A 198 -19.72 -8.45 21.80
CA ASN A 198 -18.82 -7.57 22.57
C ASN A 198 -17.37 -7.62 22.06
N PHE A 199 -17.18 -7.80 20.76
CA PHE A 199 -15.86 -7.90 20.14
C PHE A 199 -15.32 -6.51 19.78
N SER A 200 -14.00 -6.42 19.66
CA SER A 200 -13.31 -5.20 19.26
C SER A 200 -12.26 -5.53 18.21
N MET A 201 -12.00 -4.57 17.31
CA MET A 201 -10.93 -4.73 16.32
C MET A 201 -9.58 -4.96 17.01
N PRO A 202 -8.78 -5.91 16.51
CA PRO A 202 -7.57 -6.35 17.18
C PRO A 202 -6.45 -5.31 17.07
N SER A 203 -5.66 -5.17 18.14
CA SER A 203 -4.54 -4.24 18.21
C SER A 203 -3.17 -4.88 17.95
N ASN A 204 -3.11 -6.21 18.01
CA ASN A 204 -1.92 -7.03 17.85
C ASN A 204 -2.28 -8.41 17.28
N TRP A 205 -1.26 -9.14 16.81
CA TRP A 205 -1.44 -10.41 16.11
C TRP A 205 -2.18 -11.49 16.92
N ARG A 206 -2.04 -11.50 18.26
CA ARG A 206 -2.73 -12.49 19.11
C ARG A 206 -4.22 -12.22 19.18
N GLU A 207 -4.59 -10.95 19.31
CA GLU A 207 -5.99 -10.53 19.28
C GLU A 207 -6.61 -10.80 17.91
N ALA A 208 -5.85 -10.63 16.83
CA ALA A 208 -6.33 -10.95 15.48
C ALA A 208 -6.52 -12.45 15.26
N GLU A 209 -5.59 -13.28 15.73
CA GLU A 209 -5.75 -14.74 15.70
C GLU A 209 -6.99 -15.16 16.47
N TRP A 210 -7.17 -14.61 17.67
CA TRP A 210 -8.32 -14.89 18.50
C TRP A 210 -9.63 -14.50 17.81
N LEU A 211 -9.71 -13.26 17.28
CA LEU A 211 -10.91 -12.78 16.60
C LEU A 211 -11.21 -13.62 15.36
N TYR A 212 -10.19 -13.93 14.56
CA TYR A 212 -10.30 -14.80 13.39
C TYR A 212 -10.94 -16.15 13.77
N LEU A 213 -10.41 -16.83 14.79
CA LEU A 213 -10.96 -18.11 15.26
C LEU A 213 -12.41 -17.98 15.76
N GLN A 214 -12.77 -16.88 16.41
CA GLN A 214 -14.16 -16.64 16.84
C GLN A 214 -15.09 -16.44 15.64
N LEU A 215 -14.70 -15.64 14.64
CA LEU A 215 -15.51 -15.40 13.45
C LEU A 215 -15.76 -16.70 12.68
N ILE A 216 -14.73 -17.54 12.51
CA ILE A 216 -14.88 -18.86 11.87
C ILE A 216 -15.78 -19.80 12.68
N ALA A 217 -15.63 -19.83 14.01
CA ALA A 217 -16.47 -20.66 14.87
C ALA A 217 -17.95 -20.24 14.85
N ILE A 218 -18.26 -18.95 14.66
CA ILE A 218 -19.64 -18.45 14.52
C ILE A 218 -20.20 -18.77 13.14
N ALA A 219 -19.40 -18.61 12.09
CA ALA A 219 -19.83 -18.84 10.72
C ALA A 219 -20.04 -20.31 10.34
N THR A 220 -19.49 -21.24 11.14
CA THR A 220 -19.60 -22.69 10.94
C THR A 220 -20.62 -23.38 11.85
N GLN A 221 -21.34 -22.62 12.67
CA GLN A 221 -22.49 -23.09 13.49
C GLN A 221 -23.79 -23.05 12.69
#